data_AF-A0AAU2U3C7-F1
#
_entry.id   AF-A0AAU2U3C7-F1
#
_cell.length_a   1.000
_cell.length_b   1.000
_cell.length_c   1.000
_cell.angle_alpha   90.00
_cell.angle_beta   90.00
_cell.angle_gamma   90.00
#
_symmetry.space_group_name_H-M   'P 1'
#
loop_
_entity.id
_entity.type
_entity.pdbx_description
1 polymer ?
#
loop_
_entity_poly.entity_id
_entity_poly.type
_entity_poly.pdbx_seq_one_letter_code
_entity_poly.pdbx_strand_id
1 'polypeptide(L)'
;MGRALAGAAVAAAVAVATLTGCSLRIEEASCGGGEYPVLAVNSSGGDCVPDGEEPAQGWARYPQGKVPEKVGDKWDIYWSTHTLDENGEIIELPEGG
;
A
#
# COMPACT_ATOMS: atom_id res chain seq x y z
N MET A 1 -11.56 44.37 -53.52
CA MET A 1 -12.35 43.27 -54.16
C MET A 1 -11.38 42.22 -54.68
N GLY A 2 -11.67 40.92 -54.47
CA GLY A 2 -10.95 39.81 -55.10
C GLY A 2 -10.81 38.61 -54.17
N ARG A 3 -11.77 37.67 -54.24
CA ARG A 3 -11.90 36.47 -53.41
C ARG A 3 -10.94 35.36 -53.86
N ALA A 4 -10.42 34.59 -52.91
CA ALA A 4 -10.22 33.15 -53.08
C ALA A 4 -10.50 32.45 -51.75
N LEU A 5 -11.59 31.68 -51.71
CA LEU A 5 -11.86 30.69 -50.67
C LEU A 5 -11.17 29.39 -51.09
N ALA A 6 -10.28 28.86 -50.27
CA ALA A 6 -9.92 27.45 -50.31
C ALA A 6 -9.37 27.06 -48.93
N GLY A 7 -10.13 26.22 -48.22
CA GLY A 7 -9.77 25.74 -46.90
C GLY A 7 -8.61 24.74 -46.93
N ALA A 8 -7.94 24.63 -45.78
CA ALA A 8 -7.20 23.46 -45.38
C ALA A 8 -7.19 23.45 -43.85
N ALA A 9 -8.11 22.69 -43.26
CA ALA A 9 -8.06 22.34 -41.85
C ALA A 9 -6.87 21.40 -41.64
N VAL A 10 -5.94 21.75 -40.76
CA VAL A 10 -4.93 20.81 -40.26
C VAL A 10 -5.07 20.77 -38.75
N ALA A 11 -5.74 19.71 -38.29
CA ALA A 11 -5.84 19.33 -36.89
C ALA A 11 -4.46 18.85 -36.41
N ALA A 12 -3.99 19.39 -35.28
CA ALA A 12 -2.91 18.77 -34.51
C ALA A 12 -3.53 18.21 -33.23
N ALA A 13 -3.57 16.89 -33.15
CA ALA A 13 -4.22 16.11 -32.11
C ALA A 13 -3.56 16.34 -30.74
N VAL A 14 -4.37 16.59 -29.72
CA VAL A 14 -3.97 16.43 -28.32
C VAL A 14 -3.86 14.93 -28.09
N ALA A 15 -2.64 14.40 -28.12
CA ALA A 15 -2.40 13.03 -27.66
C ALA A 15 -2.45 13.03 -26.12
N VAL A 16 -3.67 12.95 -25.58
CA VAL A 16 -3.86 12.60 -24.17
C VAL A 16 -3.48 11.13 -24.06
N ALA A 17 -2.32 10.82 -23.48
CA ALA A 17 -1.95 9.44 -23.16
C ALA A 17 -2.82 8.95 -21.99
N THR A 18 -4.08 8.60 -22.27
CA THR A 18 -5.03 8.03 -21.30
C THR A 18 -4.79 6.53 -21.09
N LEU A 19 -3.57 6.14 -20.74
CA LEU A 19 -3.24 4.73 -20.48
C LEU A 19 -2.56 4.57 -19.11
N THR A 20 -3.31 4.71 -18.03
CA THR A 20 -2.95 4.09 -16.74
C THR A 20 -4.10 3.29 -16.13
N GLY A 21 -5.09 2.90 -16.95
CA GLY A 21 -6.14 1.96 -16.56
C GLY A 21 -5.93 0.61 -17.23
N CYS A 22 -4.95 -0.17 -16.77
CA CYS A 22 -4.82 -1.62 -17.02
C CYS A 22 -3.67 -2.20 -16.17
N SER A 23 -3.99 -2.64 -14.95
CA SER A 23 -3.28 -3.69 -14.21
C SER A 23 -1.75 -3.68 -14.21
N LEU A 24 -1.12 -2.53 -14.02
CA LEU A 24 0.24 -2.54 -13.47
C LEU A 24 0.09 -3.05 -12.05
N ARG A 25 0.40 -4.32 -11.80
CA ARG A 25 0.58 -4.86 -10.44
C ARG A 25 1.81 -4.15 -9.88
N ILE A 26 1.62 -2.92 -9.41
CA ILE A 26 2.63 -2.20 -8.66
C ILE A 26 2.68 -2.96 -7.34
N GLU A 27 3.67 -3.82 -7.21
CA GLU A 27 4.01 -4.44 -5.93
C GLU A 27 4.53 -3.31 -5.03
N GLU A 28 3.63 -2.75 -4.23
CA GLU A 28 3.97 -1.74 -3.25
C GLU A 28 4.52 -2.42 -2.00
N ALA A 29 5.72 -2.02 -1.57
CA ALA A 29 6.30 -2.49 -0.32
C ALA A 29 5.43 -2.03 0.86
N SER A 30 5.36 -2.85 1.91
CA SER A 30 4.55 -2.51 3.10
C SER A 30 5.05 -1.25 3.81
N CYS A 31 6.36 -0.98 3.76
CA CYS A 31 6.98 0.23 4.29
C CYS A 31 8.02 0.82 3.33
N GLY A 32 8.38 2.08 3.56
CA GLY A 32 9.45 2.76 2.83
C GLY A 32 10.83 2.17 3.11
N GLY A 33 11.79 2.50 2.25
CA GLY A 33 13.19 2.12 2.50
C GLY A 33 13.76 2.87 3.71
N GLY A 34 14.20 2.12 4.72
CA GLY A 34 14.67 2.66 6.01
C GLY A 34 13.67 2.54 7.15
N GLU A 35 12.53 1.88 6.92
CA GLU A 35 11.51 1.60 7.92
C GLU A 35 11.20 0.09 7.94
N TYR A 36 10.68 -0.38 9.06
CA TYR A 36 10.18 -1.74 9.21
C TYR A 36 8.71 -1.72 9.66
N PRO A 37 7.91 -2.69 9.21
CA PRO A 37 6.50 -2.74 9.56
C PRO A 37 6.31 -3.24 10.99
N VAL A 38 5.29 -2.71 11.66
CA VAL A 38 4.78 -3.12 12.96
C VAL A 38 3.28 -3.41 12.88
N LEU A 39 2.74 -4.09 13.89
CA LEU A 39 1.30 -4.32 14.03
C LEU A 39 0.79 -3.76 15.35
N ALA A 40 -0.46 -3.31 15.34
CA ALA A 40 -1.15 -2.90 16.54
C ALA A 40 -1.45 -4.14 17.40
N VAL A 41 -1.20 -4.04 18.71
CA VAL A 41 -1.48 -5.12 19.67
C VAL A 41 -2.97 -5.08 20.05
N ASN A 42 -3.63 -6.25 20.07
CA ASN A 42 -5.08 -6.41 20.31
C ASN A 42 -5.98 -5.63 19.34
N SER A 43 -5.47 -5.23 18.18
CA SER A 43 -6.22 -4.47 17.18
C SER A 43 -5.79 -4.86 15.77
N SER A 44 -6.61 -4.53 14.79
CA SER A 44 -6.21 -4.54 13.38
C SER A 44 -5.28 -3.36 13.07
N GLY A 45 -4.47 -3.51 12.02
CA GLY A 45 -3.67 -2.43 11.45
C GLY A 45 -2.16 -2.62 11.58
N GLY A 46 -1.44 -1.94 10.70
CA GLY A 46 0.01 -1.87 10.66
C GLY A 46 0.49 -0.42 10.55
N ASP A 47 1.74 -0.21 10.94
CA ASP A 47 2.44 1.08 10.80
C ASP A 47 3.91 0.83 10.43
N CYS A 48 4.63 1.88 10.08
CA CYS A 48 6.05 1.84 9.72
C CYS A 48 6.88 2.58 10.76
N VAL A 49 7.93 1.92 11.27
CA VAL A 49 8.84 2.50 12.26
C VAL A 49 10.24 2.61 11.65
N PRO A 50 10.96 3.74 11.83
CA PRO A 50 12.33 3.88 11.32
C PRO A 50 13.26 2.78 11.83
N ASP A 51 14.16 2.33 10.97
CA ASP A 51 15.17 1.34 11.33
C ASP A 51 16.01 1.80 12.53
N GLY A 52 16.16 0.91 13.52
CA GLY A 52 16.90 1.19 14.75
C GLY A 52 16.08 1.83 15.87
N GLU A 53 14.84 2.25 15.60
CA GLU A 53 13.91 2.74 16.64
C GLU A 53 13.06 1.60 17.22
N GLU A 54 12.56 1.79 18.45
CA GLU A 54 11.62 0.88 19.09
C GLU A 54 10.18 1.32 18.77
N PRO A 55 9.24 0.37 18.55
CA PRO A 55 7.84 0.70 18.36
C PRO A 55 7.26 1.43 19.57
N ALA A 56 6.34 2.36 19.33
CA ALA A 56 5.59 3.02 20.40
C ALA A 56 4.71 2.01 21.16
N GLN A 57 4.28 2.38 22.38
CA GLN A 57 3.37 1.56 23.17
C GLN A 57 2.09 1.25 22.38
N GLY A 58 1.65 -0.02 22.44
CA GLY A 58 0.51 -0.52 21.68
C GLY A 58 0.87 -1.08 20.31
N TRP A 59 2.15 -0.99 19.91
CA TRP A 59 2.67 -1.60 18.68
C TRP A 59 3.71 -2.68 19.00
N ALA A 60 3.78 -3.69 18.14
CA ALA A 60 4.74 -4.77 18.25
C ALA A 60 5.42 -5.03 16.91
N ARG A 61 6.63 -5.60 16.97
CA ARG A 61 7.28 -6.18 15.79
C ARG A 61 6.54 -7.46 15.40
N TYR A 62 6.41 -7.70 14.10
CA TYR A 62 5.91 -8.97 13.59
C TYR A 62 6.80 -10.14 14.05
N PRO A 63 6.22 -11.33 14.34
CA PRO A 63 6.99 -12.54 14.57
C PRO A 63 7.94 -12.85 13.40
N GLN A 64 9.09 -13.44 13.70
CA GLN A 64 10.07 -13.79 12.67
C GLN A 64 9.44 -14.70 11.59
N GLY A 65 9.66 -14.33 10.32
CA GLY A 65 9.12 -15.05 9.18
C GLY A 65 7.63 -14.82 8.94
N LYS A 66 6.99 -13.92 9.70
CA LYS A 66 5.59 -13.48 9.53
C LYS A 66 5.45 -11.99 9.27
N VAL A 67 6.48 -11.39 8.67
CA VAL A 67 6.54 -9.95 8.38
C VAL A 67 5.95 -9.70 6.99
N PRO A 68 5.01 -8.77 6.81
CA PRO A 68 4.57 -8.34 5.49
C PRO A 68 5.69 -7.56 4.79
N GLU A 69 6.02 -7.96 3.57
CA GLU A 69 7.01 -7.31 2.71
C GLU A 69 6.33 -6.43 1.67
N LYS A 70 5.16 -6.83 1.19
CA LYS A 70 4.36 -6.14 0.16
C LYS A 70 2.88 -6.11 0.56
N VAL A 71 2.19 -5.05 0.17
CA VAL A 71 0.73 -4.99 0.32
C VAL A 71 0.09 -6.09 -0.53
N GLY A 72 -0.86 -6.80 0.06
CA GLY A 72 -1.54 -7.96 -0.50
C GLY A 72 -0.70 -9.23 -0.51
N ASP A 73 0.47 -9.26 0.13
CA ASP A 73 1.20 -10.51 0.32
C ASP A 73 0.53 -11.44 1.34
N LYS A 74 1.11 -12.63 1.50
CA LYS A 74 0.58 -13.65 2.41
C LYS A 74 0.41 -13.12 3.83
N TRP A 75 1.38 -12.36 4.34
CA TRP A 75 1.39 -11.89 5.71
C TRP A 75 0.49 -10.67 5.87
N ASP A 76 0.49 -9.75 4.92
CA ASP A 76 -0.46 -8.63 4.89
C ASP A 76 -1.91 -9.13 4.98
N ILE A 77 -2.26 -10.16 4.18
CA ILE A 77 -3.58 -10.78 4.21
C ILE A 77 -3.83 -11.52 5.53
N TYR A 78 -2.84 -12.28 6.04
CA TYR A 78 -3.01 -13.04 7.28
C TYR A 78 -3.35 -12.13 8.46
N TRP A 79 -2.67 -11.00 8.58
CA TRP A 79 -2.85 -10.04 9.66
C TRP A 79 -4.13 -9.19 9.52
N SER A 80 -4.87 -9.32 8.42
CA SER A 80 -6.21 -8.68 8.30
C SER A 80 -7.26 -9.28 9.26
N THR A 81 -6.99 -10.46 9.81
CA THR A 81 -7.90 -11.19 10.72
C THR A 81 -7.22 -11.64 12.01
N HIS A 82 -5.93 -11.37 12.17
CA HIS A 82 -5.13 -11.80 13.29
C HIS A 82 -4.35 -10.62 13.87
N THR A 83 -3.95 -10.73 15.13
CA THR A 83 -3.06 -9.78 15.80
C THR A 83 -2.23 -10.48 16.87
N LEU A 84 -1.40 -9.73 17.60
CA LEU A 84 -0.79 -10.19 18.85
C LEU A 84 -1.59 -9.69 20.05
N ASP A 85 -1.72 -10.51 21.08
CA ASP A 85 -2.21 -10.08 22.39
C ASP A 85 -1.10 -9.37 23.20
N GLU A 86 -1.42 -8.96 24.44
CA GLU A 86 -0.46 -8.27 25.32
C GLU A 86 0.77 -9.12 25.69
N ASN A 87 0.69 -10.44 25.52
CA ASN A 87 1.75 -11.40 25.82
C ASN A 87 2.57 -11.77 24.57
N GLY A 88 2.19 -11.28 23.38
CA GLY A 88 2.81 -11.64 22.11
C GLY A 88 2.29 -12.96 21.53
N GLU A 89 1.15 -13.48 22.00
CA GLU A 89 0.47 -14.63 21.42
C GLU A 89 -0.37 -14.20 20.22
N ILE A 90 -0.38 -15.01 19.16
CA ILE A 90 -1.19 -14.72 17.98
C ILE A 90 -2.64 -15.10 18.26
N ILE A 91 -3.54 -14.13 18.13
CA ILE A 91 -4.98 -14.29 18.31
C ILE A 91 -5.74 -13.86 17.06
N GLU A 92 -6.95 -14.38 16.88
CA GLU A 92 -7.90 -13.86 15.88
C GLU A 92 -8.57 -12.60 16.41
N LEU A 93 -8.82 -11.64 15.51
CA LEU A 93 -9.57 -10.44 15.82
C LEU A 93 -11.06 -10.79 15.99
N PRO A 94 -11.75 -10.22 16.99
CA PRO A 94 -13.20 -10.35 17.08
C PRO A 94 -13.87 -9.70 15.86
N GLU A 95 -14.98 -10.27 15.39
CA GLU A 95 -15.70 -9.76 14.22
C GLU A 95 -16.05 -8.26 14.41
N GLY A 96 -15.47 -7.39 13.59
CA GLY A 96 -15.69 -5.94 13.62
C GLY A 96 -14.58 -5.07 14.25
N GLY A 97 -13.40 -5.63 14.50
CA GLY A 97 -12.19 -4.90 14.93
C GLY A 97 -11.39 -4.24 13.82
#